data_AF-A0A8T0D2X4-F1
#
_entry.id   AF-A0A8T0D2X4-F1
#
_cell.length_a   1.000
_cell.length_b   1.000
_cell.length_c   1.000
_cell.angle_alpha   90.00
_cell.angle_beta   90.00
_cell.angle_gamma   90.00
#
_symmetry.space_group_name_H-M   'P 1'
#
loop_
_entity.id
_entity.type
_entity.pdbx_description
1 polymer ?
#
loop_
_entity_poly.entity_id
_entity_poly.type
_entity_poly.pdbx_seq_one_letter_code
_entity_poly.pdbx_strand_id
1 'polypeptide(L)'
;MHELLEYEASVLLDIHQDSSLLVMAEGMGIDTILYYTLKLHSDPHNLILVSNYRLPEARFLCELLNRDNVLHPPSIITAEVNNKDREAMYKRGGVVFVTSRILVVDLLMERMPASLVSGVLILRTHELQEACQENFAIQLLRERNPSIFIKALSDNAISLTSGYNHAERIMTQAGIPKLILWPRFNIQVISCFANTQPRVEEVRVKLTEQMAVCQSCILDLIKACIKELVDQNSMLNTDELSLENALLPNFDGLIGLYLDPMWNQLSATSRRLIGDIASLRRLLRILIEGDAVSFLNTLEGHRRAALSSLGVASTHSGSSSGTAAALGSRACPSWFVMDQSDRLLTAARGRVYSNFTDKTLRVELHPKWDAITDILREICNAEQKDHDRQQGTVLILVGHESSARTLERYLRRGTHSIRRFLAHSRDSDSEASTKPCPSKTSRLIPQE
;
A
#
# COMPACT_ATOMS: atom_id res chain seq x y z
N MET A 1 -9.73 -18.65 19.94
CA MET A 1 -10.90 -18.92 19.10
C MET A 1 -11.81 -17.72 19.23
N HIS A 2 -12.15 -17.06 18.13
CA HIS A 2 -12.98 -15.86 18.16
C HIS A 2 -14.44 -16.28 18.17
N GLU A 3 -15.13 -16.04 19.27
CA GLU A 3 -16.59 -16.10 19.30
C GLU A 3 -17.15 -15.09 18.30
N LEU A 4 -18.12 -15.51 17.49
CA LEU A 4 -18.77 -14.65 16.51
C LEU A 4 -19.48 -13.52 17.24
N LEU A 5 -19.22 -12.29 16.84
CA LEU A 5 -19.97 -11.15 17.31
C LEU A 5 -21.39 -11.19 16.74
N GLU A 6 -22.36 -10.58 17.43
CA GLU A 6 -23.77 -10.62 17.03
C GLU A 6 -23.99 -10.08 15.61
N TYR A 7 -23.27 -9.01 15.23
CA TYR A 7 -23.34 -8.47 13.87
C TYR A 7 -22.69 -9.38 12.82
N GLU A 8 -21.65 -10.15 13.18
CA GLU A 8 -21.01 -11.09 12.25
C GLU A 8 -21.95 -12.26 11.98
N ALA A 9 -22.69 -12.72 12.99
CA ALA A 9 -23.69 -13.76 12.86
C ALA A 9 -24.85 -13.34 11.94
N SER A 10 -25.34 -12.09 12.05
CA SER A 10 -26.36 -11.58 11.13
C SER A 10 -25.85 -11.45 9.70
N VAL A 11 -24.60 -10.99 9.51
CA VAL A 11 -23.98 -10.90 8.18
C VAL A 11 -23.89 -12.28 7.53
N LEU A 12 -23.47 -13.31 8.28
CA LEU A 12 -23.40 -14.68 7.77
C LEU A 12 -24.77 -15.23 7.35
N LEU A 13 -25.82 -14.89 8.09
CA LEU A 13 -27.18 -15.30 7.78
C LEU A 13 -27.68 -14.65 6.47
N ASP A 14 -27.39 -13.37 6.25
CA ASP A 14 -27.75 -12.65 5.03
C ASP A 14 -27.03 -13.18 3.77
N ILE A 15 -25.81 -13.68 3.94
CA ILE A 15 -24.96 -14.22 2.86
C ILE A 15 -25.29 -15.68 2.56
N HIS A 16 -26.00 -16.40 3.43
CA HIS A 16 -26.07 -17.86 3.36
C HIS A 16 -26.69 -18.38 2.05
N GLN A 17 -27.86 -17.88 1.66
CA GLN A 17 -28.70 -18.47 0.61
C GLN A 17 -28.46 -17.89 -0.79
N ASP A 18 -28.30 -16.58 -0.91
CA ASP A 18 -28.31 -15.89 -2.22
C ASP A 18 -26.90 -15.58 -2.73
N SER A 19 -26.75 -15.58 -4.06
CA SER A 19 -25.61 -14.93 -4.71
C SER A 19 -25.62 -13.45 -4.37
N SER A 20 -24.59 -12.99 -3.69
CA SER A 20 -24.54 -11.65 -3.11
C SER A 20 -23.16 -11.02 -3.18
N LEU A 21 -23.16 -9.69 -3.35
CA LEU A 21 -21.99 -8.84 -3.20
C LEU A 21 -22.07 -8.20 -1.81
N LEU A 22 -21.20 -8.65 -0.90
CA LEU A 22 -21.05 -8.08 0.42
C LEU A 22 -20.02 -6.95 0.36
N VAL A 23 -20.46 -5.75 0.73
CA VAL A 23 -19.58 -4.60 0.97
C VAL A 23 -19.63 -4.24 2.44
N MET A 24 -18.53 -4.47 3.14
CA MET A 24 -18.37 -4.06 4.52
C MET A 24 -17.47 -2.85 4.62
N ALA A 25 -17.60 -2.09 5.70
CA ALA A 25 -16.62 -1.05 5.98
C ALA A 25 -15.27 -1.67 6.40
N GLU A 26 -14.19 -1.00 6.00
CA GLU A 26 -12.82 -1.39 6.33
C GLU A 26 -12.66 -1.62 7.85
N GLY A 27 -11.96 -2.69 8.23
CA GLY A 27 -11.68 -3.01 9.64
C GLY A 27 -12.83 -3.68 10.41
N MET A 28 -13.95 -4.05 9.77
CA MET A 28 -15.05 -4.77 10.42
C MET A 28 -14.87 -6.30 10.50
N GLY A 29 -13.68 -6.83 10.14
CA GLY A 29 -13.38 -8.26 10.27
C GLY A 29 -13.89 -9.13 9.12
N ILE A 30 -13.68 -8.72 7.87
CA ILE A 30 -14.06 -9.52 6.68
C ILE A 30 -13.41 -10.91 6.67
N ASP A 31 -12.20 -11.01 7.20
CA ASP A 31 -11.46 -12.27 7.31
C ASP A 31 -12.18 -13.27 8.23
N THR A 32 -12.86 -12.80 9.28
CA THR A 32 -13.65 -13.64 10.18
C THR A 32 -14.86 -14.21 9.45
N ILE A 33 -15.60 -13.38 8.73
CA ILE A 33 -16.77 -13.81 7.93
C ILE A 33 -16.34 -14.77 6.82
N LEU A 34 -15.22 -14.48 6.15
CA LEU A 34 -14.63 -15.37 5.17
C LEU A 34 -14.30 -16.73 5.79
N TYR A 35 -13.58 -16.73 6.91
CA TYR A 35 -13.20 -17.95 7.63
C TYR A 35 -14.42 -18.81 7.97
N TYR A 36 -15.46 -18.23 8.56
CA TYR A 36 -16.69 -18.95 8.90
C TYR A 36 -17.48 -19.43 7.67
N THR A 37 -17.49 -18.65 6.59
CA THR A 37 -18.09 -19.07 5.31
C THR A 37 -17.35 -20.28 4.73
N LEU A 38 -16.01 -20.26 4.75
CA LEU A 38 -15.21 -21.41 4.30
C LEU A 38 -15.44 -22.62 5.21
N LYS A 39 -15.46 -22.43 6.53
CA LYS A 39 -15.71 -23.50 7.51
C LYS A 39 -17.06 -24.17 7.30
N LEU A 40 -18.13 -23.39 7.05
CA LEU A 40 -19.47 -23.91 6.78
C LEU A 40 -19.54 -24.78 5.53
N HIS A 41 -18.74 -24.45 4.51
CA HIS A 41 -18.77 -25.12 3.23
C HIS A 41 -17.63 -26.13 3.04
N SER A 42 -16.88 -26.46 4.09
CA SER A 42 -15.75 -27.39 4.03
C SER A 42 -16.16 -28.87 4.08
N ASP A 43 -17.20 -29.21 3.32
CA ASP A 43 -17.73 -30.57 3.19
C ASP A 43 -17.24 -31.24 1.89
N PRO A 44 -17.04 -32.58 1.87
CA PRO A 44 -16.59 -33.31 0.68
C PRO A 44 -17.57 -33.24 -0.49
N HIS A 45 -18.87 -33.09 -0.19
CA HIS A 45 -19.92 -33.03 -1.20
C HIS A 45 -20.03 -31.65 -1.86
N ASN A 46 -19.38 -30.64 -1.28
CA ASN A 46 -19.39 -29.28 -1.79
C ASN A 46 -18.04 -28.96 -2.41
N LEU A 47 -18.02 -28.36 -3.60
CA LEU A 47 -16.80 -27.81 -4.19
C LEU A 47 -16.94 -26.30 -4.25
N ILE A 48 -16.10 -25.60 -3.47
CA ILE A 48 -16.03 -24.13 -3.47
C ILE A 48 -14.69 -23.68 -4.01
N LEU A 49 -14.77 -22.78 -4.99
CA LEU A 49 -13.61 -22.14 -5.60
C LEU A 49 -13.41 -20.76 -4.99
N VAL A 50 -12.23 -20.52 -4.42
CA VAL A 50 -11.84 -19.19 -3.94
C VAL A 50 -10.92 -18.55 -4.96
N SER A 51 -11.34 -17.39 -5.48
CA SER A 51 -10.62 -16.60 -6.48
C SER A 51 -10.18 -15.25 -5.93
N ASN A 52 -9.18 -14.64 -6.59
CA ASN A 52 -8.60 -13.33 -6.27
C ASN A 52 -8.07 -13.20 -4.81
N TYR A 53 -7.44 -14.25 -4.29
CA TYR A 53 -6.81 -14.26 -2.96
C TYR A 53 -5.32 -13.84 -3.01
N ARG A 54 -4.77 -13.39 -1.88
CA ARG A 54 -3.31 -13.25 -1.71
C ARG A 54 -2.72 -14.55 -1.17
N LEU A 55 -1.55 -14.96 -1.66
CA LEU A 55 -0.92 -16.22 -1.23
C LEU A 55 -0.66 -16.31 0.29
N PRO A 56 -0.17 -15.24 0.98
CA PRO A 56 0.03 -15.28 2.44
C PRO A 56 -1.29 -15.44 3.21
N GLU A 57 -2.35 -14.77 2.76
CA GLU A 57 -3.69 -14.82 3.34
C GLU A 57 -4.29 -16.22 3.20
N ALA A 58 -4.24 -16.81 2.00
CA ALA A 58 -4.71 -18.18 1.80
C ALA A 58 -3.95 -19.19 2.66
N ARG A 59 -2.62 -19.04 2.81
CA ARG A 59 -1.82 -19.90 3.70
C ARG A 59 -2.27 -19.77 5.16
N PHE A 60 -2.47 -18.54 5.62
CA PHE A 60 -2.95 -18.29 6.98
C PHE A 60 -4.34 -18.89 7.24
N LEU A 61 -5.28 -18.71 6.31
CA LEU A 61 -6.62 -19.31 6.40
C LEU A 61 -6.56 -20.85 6.38
N CYS A 62 -5.69 -21.43 5.55
CA CYS A 62 -5.47 -22.88 5.53
C CYS A 62 -4.92 -23.39 6.85
N GLU A 63 -3.91 -22.73 7.43
CA GLU A 63 -3.37 -23.08 8.74
C GLU A 63 -4.42 -22.98 9.84
N LEU A 64 -5.27 -21.95 9.79
CA LEU A 64 -6.34 -21.75 10.76
C LEU A 64 -7.43 -22.83 10.66
N LEU A 65 -7.85 -23.19 9.44
CA LEU A 65 -8.82 -24.27 9.20
C LEU A 65 -8.25 -25.64 9.60
N ASN A 66 -6.95 -25.87 9.39
CA ASN A 66 -6.28 -27.11 9.80
C ASN A 66 -6.22 -27.26 11.32
N ARG A 67 -6.02 -26.16 12.07
CA ARG A 67 -6.03 -26.18 13.55
C ARG A 67 -7.41 -26.50 14.12
N ASP A 68 -8.46 -26.10 13.43
CA ASP A 68 -9.84 -26.30 13.84
C ASP A 68 -10.40 -27.69 13.48
N ASN A 69 -9.55 -28.63 13.03
CA ASN A 69 -9.90 -30.02 12.68
C ASN A 69 -11.10 -30.13 11.72
N VAL A 70 -11.09 -29.32 10.66
CA VAL A 70 -12.11 -29.37 9.62
C VAL A 70 -12.05 -30.72 8.89
N LEU A 71 -13.24 -31.25 8.52
CA LEU A 71 -13.41 -32.55 7.85
C LEU A 71 -12.49 -32.71 6.63
N HIS A 72 -12.31 -31.65 5.86
CA HIS A 72 -11.34 -31.59 4.77
C HIS A 72 -10.49 -30.32 4.79
N PRO A 73 -9.15 -30.47 4.70
CA PRO A 73 -8.27 -29.32 4.64
C PRO A 73 -8.42 -28.61 3.29
N PRO A 74 -8.44 -27.27 3.28
CA PRO A 74 -8.44 -26.52 2.03
C PRO A 74 -7.17 -26.81 1.23
N SER A 75 -7.31 -26.84 -0.10
CA SER A 75 -6.19 -27.06 -1.02
C SER A 75 -5.85 -25.77 -1.78
N ILE A 76 -4.56 -25.51 -1.98
CA ILE A 76 -4.08 -24.35 -2.74
C ILE A 76 -3.46 -24.86 -4.04
N ILE A 77 -4.03 -24.44 -5.17
CA ILE A 77 -3.52 -24.80 -6.50
C ILE A 77 -2.57 -23.71 -6.98
N THR A 78 -1.28 -24.04 -7.00
CA THR A 78 -0.24 -23.22 -7.63
C THR A 78 0.07 -23.73 -9.03
N ALA A 79 0.79 -22.93 -9.81
CA ALA A 79 1.23 -23.29 -11.16
C ALA A 79 2.17 -24.52 -11.19
N GLU A 80 2.76 -24.88 -10.05
CA GLU A 80 3.72 -25.98 -9.90
C GLU A 80 3.05 -27.35 -9.74
N VAL A 81 1.76 -27.39 -9.38
CA VAL A 81 1.01 -28.64 -9.19
C VAL A 81 0.77 -29.30 -10.55
N ASN A 82 1.00 -30.61 -10.65
CA ASN A 82 0.81 -31.38 -11.88
C ASN A 82 -0.69 -31.45 -12.27
N ASN A 83 -0.97 -31.61 -13.57
CA ASN A 83 -2.33 -31.61 -14.09
C ASN A 83 -3.22 -32.72 -13.49
N LYS A 84 -2.66 -33.92 -13.30
CA LYS A 84 -3.38 -35.06 -12.71
C LYS A 84 -3.75 -34.81 -11.25
N ASP A 85 -2.84 -34.18 -10.51
CA ASP A 85 -3.05 -33.88 -9.10
C ASP A 85 -4.10 -32.77 -8.93
N ARG A 86 -4.14 -31.78 -9.84
CA ARG A 86 -5.21 -30.76 -9.85
C ARG A 86 -6.60 -31.37 -10.07
N GLU A 87 -6.72 -32.27 -11.04
CA GLU A 87 -7.98 -32.99 -11.28
C GLU A 87 -8.40 -33.80 -10.05
N ALA A 88 -7.46 -34.47 -9.39
CA ALA A 88 -7.71 -35.18 -8.14
C ALA A 88 -8.16 -34.24 -7.01
N MET A 89 -7.59 -33.03 -6.90
CA MET A 89 -8.02 -32.03 -5.92
C MET A 89 -9.45 -31.53 -6.18
N TYR A 90 -9.83 -31.28 -7.44
CA TYR A 90 -11.20 -30.89 -7.76
C TYR A 90 -12.21 -32.01 -7.48
N LYS A 91 -11.86 -33.27 -7.79
CA LYS A 91 -12.70 -34.44 -7.51
C LYS A 91 -12.82 -34.78 -6.03
N ARG A 92 -11.81 -34.42 -5.23
CA ARG A 92 -11.82 -34.61 -3.77
C ARG A 92 -12.88 -33.74 -3.09
N GLY A 93 -13.27 -32.62 -3.70
CA GLY A 93 -14.21 -31.67 -3.11
C GLY A 93 -13.59 -30.85 -1.98
N GLY A 94 -14.41 -30.02 -1.35
CA GLY A 94 -14.03 -29.04 -0.33
C GLY A 94 -13.69 -27.66 -0.90
N VAL A 95 -12.92 -26.91 -0.12
CA VAL A 95 -12.47 -25.56 -0.47
C VAL A 95 -11.16 -25.62 -1.26
N VAL A 96 -11.16 -25.01 -2.44
CA VAL A 96 -9.98 -24.94 -3.32
C VAL A 96 -9.67 -23.50 -3.65
N PHE A 97 -8.46 -23.07 -3.29
CA PHE A 97 -7.91 -21.77 -3.68
C PHE A 97 -7.26 -21.91 -5.07
N VAL A 98 -7.80 -21.19 -6.05
CA VAL A 98 -7.34 -21.25 -7.45
C VAL A 98 -7.14 -19.85 -8.02
N THR A 99 -6.01 -19.64 -8.70
CA THR A 99 -5.78 -18.39 -9.44
C THR A 99 -6.62 -18.34 -10.71
N SER A 100 -7.06 -17.14 -11.08
CA SER A 100 -7.99 -16.90 -12.20
C SER A 100 -7.48 -17.48 -13.52
N ARG A 101 -6.18 -17.35 -13.79
CA ARG A 101 -5.55 -17.91 -15.00
C ARG A 101 -5.61 -19.45 -15.04
N ILE A 102 -5.35 -20.11 -13.92
CA ILE A 102 -5.42 -21.58 -13.84
C ILE A 102 -6.87 -22.03 -13.96
N LEU A 103 -7.79 -21.33 -13.29
CA LEU A 103 -9.22 -21.61 -13.34
C LEU A 103 -9.76 -21.59 -14.77
N VAL A 104 -9.43 -20.55 -15.54
CA VAL A 104 -9.87 -20.43 -16.95
C VAL A 104 -9.33 -21.58 -17.80
N VAL A 105 -8.03 -21.91 -17.68
CA VAL A 105 -7.43 -23.00 -18.46
C VAL A 105 -8.03 -24.35 -18.10
N ASP A 106 -8.25 -24.62 -16.81
CA ASP A 106 -8.80 -25.89 -16.33
C ASP A 106 -10.28 -26.06 -16.73
N LEU A 107 -11.04 -24.98 -16.81
CA LEU A 107 -12.42 -24.99 -17.31
C LEU A 107 -12.49 -25.20 -18.83
N LEU A 108 -11.65 -24.52 -19.61
CA LEU A 108 -11.60 -24.65 -21.06
C LEU A 108 -11.12 -26.05 -21.49
N MET A 109 -10.18 -26.64 -20.76
CA MET A 109 -9.67 -27.99 -21.01
C MET A 109 -10.55 -29.09 -20.37
N GLU A 110 -11.68 -28.72 -19.77
CA GLU A 110 -12.66 -29.62 -19.15
C GLU A 110 -12.07 -30.56 -18.09
N ARG A 111 -11.02 -30.10 -17.40
CA ARG A 111 -10.35 -30.88 -16.34
C ARG A 111 -11.11 -30.86 -15.03
N MET A 112 -11.83 -29.76 -14.78
CA MET A 112 -12.69 -29.61 -13.62
C MET A 112 -14.14 -29.93 -14.02
N PRO A 113 -14.83 -30.83 -13.28
CA PRO A 113 -16.26 -31.05 -13.49
C PRO A 113 -17.07 -29.83 -13.01
N ALA A 114 -17.39 -28.94 -13.95
CA ALA A 114 -18.13 -27.70 -13.66
C ALA A 114 -19.53 -27.95 -13.06
N SER A 115 -20.14 -29.10 -13.34
CA SER A 115 -21.45 -29.50 -12.80
C SER A 115 -21.43 -29.78 -11.29
N LEU A 116 -20.27 -30.09 -10.71
CA LEU A 116 -20.12 -30.39 -9.29
C LEU A 116 -19.74 -29.15 -8.47
N VAL A 117 -19.48 -28.02 -9.12
CA VAL A 117 -19.11 -26.78 -8.42
C VAL A 117 -20.35 -26.22 -7.72
N SER A 118 -20.31 -26.19 -6.40
CA SER A 118 -21.41 -25.68 -5.58
C SER A 118 -21.45 -24.15 -5.58
N GLY A 119 -20.27 -23.51 -5.51
CA GLY A 119 -20.19 -22.06 -5.46
C GLY A 119 -18.80 -21.49 -5.74
N VAL A 120 -18.77 -20.19 -6.04
CA VAL A 120 -17.54 -19.41 -6.21
C VAL A 120 -17.53 -18.28 -5.19
N LEU A 121 -16.40 -18.16 -4.49
CA LEU A 121 -16.13 -17.08 -3.57
C LEU A 121 -15.04 -16.18 -4.15
N ILE A 122 -15.36 -14.90 -4.32
CA ILE A 122 -14.49 -13.91 -4.93
C ILE A 122 -14.05 -12.93 -3.85
N LEU A 123 -12.75 -12.89 -3.58
CA LEU A 123 -12.16 -11.94 -2.65
C LEU A 123 -11.81 -10.63 -3.35
N ARG A 124 -11.75 -9.56 -2.56
CA ARG A 124 -11.29 -8.21 -2.98
C ARG A 124 -11.92 -7.78 -4.29
N THR A 125 -13.25 -7.85 -4.35
CA THR A 125 -14.02 -7.55 -5.56
C THR A 125 -13.79 -6.12 -6.08
N HIS A 126 -13.36 -5.20 -5.22
CA HIS A 126 -12.99 -3.83 -5.61
C HIS A 126 -11.73 -3.71 -6.50
N GLU A 127 -10.89 -4.76 -6.58
CA GLU A 127 -9.73 -4.79 -7.48
C GLU A 127 -10.11 -5.32 -8.88
N LEU A 128 -11.32 -5.87 -9.05
CA LEU A 128 -11.74 -6.47 -10.31
C LEU A 128 -12.07 -5.41 -11.36
N GLN A 129 -11.39 -5.46 -12.49
CA GLN A 129 -11.69 -4.67 -13.66
C GLN A 129 -12.81 -5.31 -14.50
N GLU A 130 -13.36 -4.54 -15.44
CA GLU A 130 -14.47 -4.99 -16.29
C GLU A 130 -14.09 -6.17 -17.20
N ALA A 131 -12.86 -6.18 -17.74
CA ALA A 131 -12.33 -7.21 -18.63
C ALA A 131 -11.43 -8.21 -17.90
N CYS A 132 -11.84 -8.62 -16.70
CA CYS A 132 -11.10 -9.55 -15.86
C CYS A 132 -11.30 -11.02 -16.25
N GLN A 133 -10.30 -11.86 -15.97
CA GLN A 133 -10.34 -13.30 -16.26
C GLN A 133 -11.38 -14.04 -15.39
N GLU A 134 -11.65 -13.49 -14.21
CA GLU A 134 -12.66 -13.93 -13.26
C GLU A 134 -14.06 -13.87 -13.87
N ASN A 135 -14.38 -12.77 -14.56
CA ASN A 135 -15.67 -12.61 -15.23
C ASN A 135 -15.86 -13.68 -16.31
N PHE A 136 -14.82 -13.95 -17.09
CA PHE A 136 -14.86 -15.01 -18.10
C PHE A 136 -15.05 -16.40 -17.47
N ALA A 137 -14.32 -16.70 -16.38
CA ALA A 137 -14.48 -17.97 -15.66
C ALA A 137 -15.89 -18.14 -15.09
N ILE A 138 -16.48 -17.08 -14.53
CA ILE A 138 -17.84 -17.09 -13.97
C ILE A 138 -18.89 -17.31 -15.07
N GLN A 139 -18.74 -16.64 -16.21
CA GLN A 139 -19.64 -16.83 -17.36
C GLN A 139 -19.61 -18.29 -17.82
N LEU A 140 -18.41 -18.86 -18.01
CA LEU A 140 -18.23 -20.25 -18.42
C LEU A 140 -18.78 -21.25 -17.38
N LEU A 141 -18.62 -20.96 -16.09
CA LEU A 141 -19.20 -21.77 -15.01
C LEU A 141 -20.72 -21.74 -15.02
N ARG A 142 -21.33 -20.56 -15.22
CA ARG A 142 -22.79 -20.39 -15.24
C ARG A 142 -23.44 -21.06 -16.46
N GLU A 143 -22.78 -21.02 -17.61
CA GLU A 143 -23.24 -21.72 -18.83
C GLU A 143 -23.34 -23.24 -18.59
N ARG A 144 -22.41 -23.80 -17.81
CA ARG A 144 -22.37 -25.23 -17.51
C ARG A 144 -23.18 -25.63 -16.28
N ASN A 145 -23.30 -24.73 -15.30
CA ASN A 145 -24.02 -24.96 -14.06
C ASN A 145 -24.81 -23.71 -13.62
N PRO A 146 -26.14 -23.67 -13.86
CA PRO A 146 -26.96 -22.51 -13.51
C PRO A 146 -27.28 -22.40 -12.01
N SER A 147 -27.12 -23.47 -11.22
CA SER A 147 -27.43 -23.46 -9.78
C SER A 147 -26.28 -23.00 -8.89
N ILE A 148 -25.19 -22.50 -9.48
CA ILE A 148 -24.01 -22.04 -8.74
C ILE A 148 -24.30 -20.74 -7.97
N PHE A 149 -23.94 -20.71 -6.69
CA PHE A 149 -23.98 -19.46 -5.92
C PHE A 149 -22.65 -18.72 -6.01
N ILE A 150 -22.71 -17.40 -6.10
CA ILE A 150 -21.52 -16.54 -6.18
C ILE A 150 -21.54 -15.56 -5.02
N LYS A 151 -20.50 -15.62 -4.19
CA LYS A 151 -20.32 -14.73 -3.05
C LYS A 151 -19.11 -13.84 -3.31
N ALA A 152 -19.37 -12.56 -3.50
CA ALA A 152 -18.32 -11.56 -3.73
C ALA A 152 -18.13 -10.72 -2.46
N LEU A 153 -16.88 -10.55 -2.04
CA LEU A 153 -16.52 -9.92 -0.78
C LEU A 153 -15.63 -8.70 -1.03
N SER A 154 -16.00 -7.56 -0.44
CA SER A 154 -15.19 -6.34 -0.47
C SER A 154 -15.25 -5.57 0.84
N ASP A 155 -14.11 -5.02 1.23
CA ASP A 155 -13.86 -4.15 2.38
C ASP A 155 -13.67 -2.67 1.99
N ASN A 156 -13.33 -2.41 0.72
CA ASN A 156 -13.08 -1.07 0.21
C ASN A 156 -14.26 -0.54 -0.63
N ALA A 157 -15.15 0.21 0.03
CA ALA A 157 -16.28 0.87 -0.62
C ALA A 157 -15.87 2.04 -1.54
N ILE A 158 -14.76 2.72 -1.22
CA ILE A 158 -14.26 3.87 -1.98
C ILE A 158 -13.84 3.42 -3.38
N SER A 159 -13.09 2.33 -3.47
CA SER A 159 -12.66 1.76 -4.76
C SER A 159 -13.85 1.25 -5.59
N LEU A 160 -14.89 0.71 -4.95
CA LEU A 160 -16.12 0.28 -5.65
C LEU A 160 -16.95 1.45 -6.21
N THR A 161 -16.79 2.64 -5.64
CA THR A 161 -17.48 3.86 -6.08
C THR A 161 -16.59 4.71 -6.99
N SER A 162 -15.33 4.35 -7.15
CA SER A 162 -14.39 5.04 -8.05
C SER A 162 -14.80 4.81 -9.50
N GLY A 163 -15.00 5.89 -10.25
CA GLY A 163 -15.41 5.84 -11.66
C GLY A 163 -16.92 5.68 -11.87
N TYR A 164 -17.33 5.49 -13.13
CA TYR A 164 -18.75 5.46 -13.50
C TYR A 164 -19.38 4.08 -13.32
N ASN A 165 -20.31 3.94 -12.37
CA ASN A 165 -21.13 2.75 -12.11
C ASN A 165 -20.33 1.43 -11.96
N HIS A 166 -19.15 1.48 -11.33
CA HIS A 166 -18.26 0.32 -11.24
C HIS A 166 -18.89 -0.88 -10.52
N ALA A 167 -19.56 -0.66 -9.38
CA ALA A 167 -20.25 -1.73 -8.65
C ALA A 167 -21.36 -2.41 -9.48
N GLU A 168 -22.16 -1.64 -10.23
CA GLU A 168 -23.21 -2.18 -11.10
C GLU A 168 -22.63 -3.03 -12.23
N ARG A 169 -21.51 -2.58 -12.84
CA ARG A 169 -20.81 -3.34 -13.88
C ARG A 169 -20.28 -4.67 -13.35
N ILE A 170 -19.67 -4.68 -12.17
CA ILE A 170 -19.22 -5.93 -11.53
C ILE A 170 -20.40 -6.86 -11.25
N MET A 171 -21.50 -6.34 -10.69
CA MET A 171 -22.68 -7.14 -10.38
C MET A 171 -23.32 -7.74 -11.63
N THR A 172 -23.43 -6.97 -12.71
CA THR A 172 -23.99 -7.45 -13.99
C THR A 172 -23.09 -8.49 -14.65
N GLN A 173 -21.78 -8.30 -14.64
CA GLN A 173 -20.81 -9.25 -15.21
C GLN A 173 -20.71 -10.54 -14.40
N ALA A 174 -20.62 -10.43 -13.08
CA ALA A 174 -20.63 -11.57 -12.18
C ALA A 174 -22.02 -12.21 -12.07
N GLY A 175 -23.09 -11.56 -12.56
CA GLY A 175 -24.48 -12.01 -12.48
C GLY A 175 -24.99 -12.16 -11.04
N ILE A 176 -24.64 -11.19 -10.19
CA ILE A 176 -25.02 -11.15 -8.77
C ILE A 176 -26.28 -10.28 -8.63
N PRO A 177 -27.41 -10.82 -8.13
CA PRO A 177 -28.66 -10.07 -8.02
C PRO A 177 -28.73 -9.15 -6.80
N LYS A 178 -28.03 -9.47 -5.71
CA LYS A 178 -28.19 -8.80 -4.40
C LYS A 178 -26.92 -8.09 -3.96
N LEU A 179 -27.05 -6.81 -3.59
CA LEU A 179 -26.01 -6.02 -2.94
C LEU A 179 -26.32 -5.92 -1.44
N ILE A 180 -25.38 -6.35 -0.59
CA ILE A 180 -25.51 -6.32 0.87
C ILE A 180 -24.48 -5.33 1.41
N LEU A 181 -24.96 -4.27 2.07
CA LEU A 181 -24.13 -3.19 2.59
C LEU A 181 -24.10 -3.22 4.12
N TRP A 182 -22.90 -3.28 4.69
CA TRP A 182 -22.68 -3.22 6.14
C TRP A 182 -21.75 -2.05 6.51
N PRO A 183 -22.31 -0.83 6.64
CA PRO A 183 -21.55 0.32 7.10
C PRO A 183 -21.34 0.30 8.62
N ARG A 184 -20.33 1.03 9.11
CA ARG A 184 -20.04 1.14 10.56
C ARG A 184 -21.18 1.77 11.37
N PHE A 185 -22.03 2.56 10.71
CA PHE A 185 -23.18 3.21 11.36
C PHE A 185 -24.45 2.35 11.38
N ASN A 186 -24.38 1.07 10.98
CA ASN A 186 -25.50 0.15 11.17
C ASN A 186 -25.79 -0.01 12.68
N ILE A 187 -27.07 0.00 13.05
CA ILE A 187 -27.55 -0.05 14.44
C ILE A 187 -26.95 -1.23 15.20
N GLN A 188 -26.92 -2.43 14.58
CA GLN A 188 -26.38 -3.63 15.22
C GLN A 188 -24.87 -3.49 15.49
N VAL A 189 -24.14 -2.94 14.53
CA VAL A 189 -22.69 -2.71 14.62
C VAL A 189 -22.38 -1.68 15.72
N ILE A 190 -23.13 -0.58 15.75
CA ILE A 190 -22.99 0.44 16.80
C ILE A 190 -23.27 -0.17 18.17
N SER A 191 -24.34 -0.96 18.31
CA SER A 191 -24.69 -1.57 19.60
C SER A 191 -23.60 -2.51 20.11
N CYS A 192 -23.00 -3.31 19.22
CA CYS A 192 -21.91 -4.21 19.56
C CYS A 192 -20.64 -3.45 19.97
N PHE A 193 -20.28 -2.39 19.25
CA PHE A 193 -19.08 -1.59 19.56
C PHE A 193 -19.26 -0.65 20.75
N ALA A 194 -20.49 -0.21 21.05
CA ALA A 194 -20.79 0.62 22.22
C ALA A 194 -20.52 -0.12 23.54
N ASN A 195 -20.66 -1.45 23.55
CA ASN A 195 -20.42 -2.27 24.75
C ASN A 195 -18.96 -2.24 25.20
N THR A 196 -18.01 -2.16 24.26
CA THR A 196 -16.57 -2.24 24.56
C THR A 196 -15.80 -1.22 23.74
N GLN A 197 -15.75 0.03 24.21
CA GLN A 197 -14.96 1.10 23.58
C GLN A 197 -13.59 1.24 24.26
N PRO A 198 -12.48 1.21 23.50
CA PRO A 198 -11.18 1.55 24.04
C PRO A 198 -11.10 3.04 24.37
N ARG A 199 -10.45 3.39 25.48
CA ARG A 199 -10.13 4.80 25.80
C ARG A 199 -9.05 5.29 24.84
N VAL A 200 -9.40 6.27 24.01
CA VAL A 200 -8.46 6.90 23.07
C VAL A 200 -8.04 8.26 23.62
N GLU A 201 -6.73 8.50 23.69
CA GLU A 201 -6.15 9.78 24.07
C GLU A 201 -5.41 10.39 22.87
N GLU A 202 -5.90 11.54 22.39
CA GLU A 202 -5.34 12.22 21.22
C GLU A 202 -4.22 13.18 21.62
N VAL A 203 -2.97 12.84 21.28
CA VAL A 203 -1.81 13.70 21.52
C VAL A 203 -1.48 14.50 20.26
N ARG A 204 -1.68 15.82 20.32
CA ARG A 204 -1.40 16.74 19.20
C ARG A 204 0.07 17.17 19.21
N VAL A 205 0.87 16.57 18.32
CA VAL A 205 2.28 16.94 18.13
C VAL A 205 2.39 18.02 17.05
N LYS A 206 2.88 19.21 17.43
CA LYS A 206 3.12 20.32 16.49
C LYS A 206 4.37 20.05 15.64
N LEU A 207 4.32 20.45 14.38
CA LEU A 207 5.50 20.48 13.50
C LEU A 207 6.46 21.58 13.95
N THR A 208 7.75 21.38 13.67
CA THR A 208 8.75 22.41 13.87
C THR A 208 8.63 23.49 12.79
N GLU A 209 9.13 24.69 13.05
CA GLU A 209 9.02 25.83 12.14
C GLU A 209 9.63 25.53 10.76
N GLN A 210 10.80 24.88 10.72
CA GLN A 210 11.46 24.49 9.48
C GLN A 210 10.67 23.42 8.71
N MET A 211 10.04 22.47 9.41
CA MET A 211 9.17 21.48 8.77
C MET A 211 7.90 22.11 8.20
N ALA A 212 7.29 23.07 8.91
CA ALA A 212 6.12 23.79 8.44
C ALA A 212 6.41 24.58 7.16
N VAL A 213 7.57 25.26 7.09
CA VAL A 213 8.03 25.95 5.88
C VAL A 213 8.24 24.96 4.72
N CYS A 214 8.89 23.82 4.97
CA CYS A 214 9.04 22.79 3.95
C CYS A 214 7.69 22.27 3.44
N GLN A 215 6.74 22.02 4.34
CA GLN A 215 5.40 21.56 3.99
C GLN A 215 4.67 22.60 3.12
N SER A 216 4.66 23.87 3.51
CA SER A 216 3.99 24.92 2.72
C SER A 216 4.59 25.04 1.32
N CYS A 217 5.92 25.02 1.20
CA CYS A 217 6.59 25.09 -0.10
C CYS A 217 6.24 23.88 -0.97
N ILE A 218 6.20 22.66 -0.42
CA ILE A 218 5.82 21.46 -1.20
C ILE A 218 4.37 21.54 -1.67
N LEU A 219 3.44 22.00 -0.83
CA LEU A 219 2.03 22.16 -1.21
C LEU A 219 1.85 23.20 -2.32
N ASP A 220 2.58 24.32 -2.25
CA ASP A 220 2.56 25.36 -3.28
C ASP A 220 3.11 24.83 -4.61
N LEU A 221 4.18 24.02 -4.58
CA LEU A 221 4.74 23.36 -5.77
C LEU A 221 3.76 22.35 -6.38
N ILE A 222 3.11 21.52 -5.56
CA ILE A 222 2.08 20.57 -6.03
C ILE A 222 0.92 21.35 -6.70
N LYS A 223 0.46 22.42 -6.06
CA LYS A 223 -0.61 23.28 -6.60
C LYS A 223 -0.21 23.91 -7.93
N ALA A 224 1.03 24.35 -8.08
CA ALA A 224 1.54 24.89 -9.33
C ALA A 224 1.60 23.81 -10.43
N CYS A 225 2.11 22.61 -10.12
CA CYS A 225 2.17 21.50 -11.07
C CYS A 225 0.77 21.03 -11.52
N ILE A 226 -0.21 21.00 -10.63
CA ILE A 226 -1.60 20.64 -10.99
C ILE A 226 -2.20 21.69 -11.92
N LYS A 227 -2.00 22.98 -11.63
CA LYS A 227 -2.47 24.05 -12.52
C LYS A 227 -1.85 23.94 -13.91
N GLU A 228 -0.53 23.76 -13.98
CA GLU A 228 0.17 23.57 -15.25
C GLU A 228 -0.35 22.34 -16.00
N LEU A 229 -0.66 21.24 -15.30
CA LEU A 229 -1.22 20.03 -15.89
C LEU A 229 -2.63 20.27 -16.46
N VAL A 230 -3.49 21.00 -15.75
CA VAL A 230 -4.86 21.34 -16.18
C VAL A 230 -4.84 22.30 -17.37
N ASP A 231 -3.97 23.32 -17.33
CA ASP A 231 -3.84 24.29 -18.42
C ASP A 231 -3.40 23.62 -19.74
N GLN A 232 -2.52 22.63 -19.67
CA GLN A 232 -2.04 21.88 -20.84
C GLN A 232 -3.07 20.86 -21.35
N ASN A 233 -4.02 20.44 -20.51
CA ASN A 233 -5.01 19.41 -20.85
C ASN A 233 -6.40 19.87 -20.40
N SER A 234 -7.02 20.77 -21.16
CA SER A 234 -8.37 21.30 -20.85
C SER A 234 -9.46 20.23 -20.75
N MET A 235 -9.23 19.05 -21.34
CA MET A 235 -10.11 17.87 -21.26
C MET A 235 -10.11 17.20 -19.89
N LEU A 236 -9.11 17.48 -19.04
CA LEU A 236 -8.99 16.91 -17.69
C LEU A 236 -9.64 17.77 -16.61
N ASN A 237 -10.31 18.87 -16.98
CA ASN A 237 -10.91 19.80 -16.02
C ASN A 237 -12.15 19.19 -15.35
N THR A 238 -11.89 18.25 -14.45
CA THR A 238 -12.87 17.63 -13.55
C THR A 238 -12.51 18.10 -12.14
N ASP A 239 -13.52 18.41 -11.33
CA ASP A 239 -13.37 18.83 -9.92
C ASP A 239 -12.54 17.84 -9.06
N GLU A 240 -12.29 16.64 -9.61
CA GLU A 240 -11.45 15.60 -9.03
C GLU A 240 -9.95 15.92 -9.03
N LEU A 241 -9.44 16.81 -9.90
CA LEU A 241 -8.02 17.25 -9.90
C LEU A 241 -7.78 18.43 -8.92
N SER A 242 -8.25 18.29 -7.69
CA SER A 242 -8.06 19.28 -6.63
C SER A 242 -6.79 19.01 -5.81
N LEU A 243 -6.30 20.02 -5.09
CA LEU A 243 -5.18 19.86 -4.16
C LEU A 243 -5.50 18.85 -3.05
N GLU A 244 -6.76 18.80 -2.60
CA GLU A 244 -7.21 17.89 -1.54
C GLU A 244 -7.13 16.44 -2.01
N ASN A 245 -7.59 16.17 -3.25
CA ASN A 245 -7.49 14.85 -3.83
C ASN A 245 -6.05 14.45 -4.10
N ALA A 246 -5.17 15.41 -4.45
CA ALA A 246 -3.74 15.14 -4.60
C ALA A 246 -3.05 14.69 -3.31
N LEU A 247 -3.61 14.98 -2.13
CA LEU A 247 -3.07 14.50 -0.86
C LEU A 247 -3.50 13.06 -0.54
N LEU A 248 -4.62 12.60 -1.09
CA LEU A 248 -5.12 11.25 -0.87
C LEU A 248 -4.15 10.22 -1.47
N PRO A 249 -3.97 9.04 -0.84
CA PRO A 249 -3.09 7.99 -1.38
C PRO A 249 -3.53 7.51 -2.76
N ASN A 250 -4.85 7.46 -3.01
CA ASN A 250 -5.46 6.90 -4.22
C ASN A 250 -5.34 7.81 -5.46
N PHE A 251 -4.75 9.00 -5.32
CA PHE A 251 -4.63 9.96 -6.42
C PHE A 251 -3.85 9.43 -7.62
N ASP A 252 -2.78 8.64 -7.40
CA ASP A 252 -2.02 8.04 -8.51
C ASP A 252 -2.89 7.07 -9.32
N GLY A 253 -3.77 6.33 -8.63
CA GLY A 253 -4.73 5.42 -9.26
C GLY A 253 -5.82 6.16 -10.03
N LEU A 254 -6.33 7.28 -9.47
CA LEU A 254 -7.27 8.15 -10.18
C LEU A 254 -6.64 8.75 -11.44
N ILE A 255 -5.41 9.28 -11.34
CA ILE A 255 -4.67 9.77 -12.50
C ILE A 255 -4.50 8.66 -13.54
N GLY A 256 -4.10 7.45 -13.13
CA GLY A 256 -3.97 6.31 -14.03
C GLY A 256 -5.29 6.01 -14.76
N LEU A 257 -6.41 5.97 -14.04
CA LEU A 257 -7.72 5.69 -14.64
C LEU A 257 -8.11 6.70 -15.73
N TYR A 258 -7.86 7.99 -15.51
CA TYR A 258 -8.19 9.04 -16.50
C TYR A 258 -7.18 9.13 -17.63
N LEU A 259 -5.89 8.92 -17.36
CA LEU A 259 -4.81 9.19 -18.30
C LEU A 259 -4.32 7.97 -19.06
N ASP A 260 -4.52 6.75 -18.55
CA ASP A 260 -4.11 5.51 -19.23
C ASP A 260 -4.76 5.38 -20.63
N PRO A 261 -6.08 5.65 -20.83
CA PRO A 261 -6.70 5.58 -22.15
C PRO A 261 -6.10 6.57 -23.16
N MET A 262 -5.54 7.68 -22.67
CA MET A 262 -4.98 8.77 -23.48
C MET A 262 -3.45 8.89 -23.36
N TRP A 263 -2.78 7.90 -22.78
CA TRP A 263 -1.35 7.98 -22.43
C TRP A 263 -0.45 8.33 -23.62
N ASN A 264 -0.82 7.81 -24.80
CA ASN A 264 -0.10 8.03 -26.05
C ASN A 264 -0.34 9.41 -26.67
N GLN A 265 -1.42 10.09 -26.28
CA GLN A 265 -1.79 11.42 -26.79
C GLN A 265 -1.25 12.54 -25.89
N LEU A 266 -0.79 12.22 -24.68
CA LEU A 266 -0.23 13.18 -23.73
C LEU A 266 1.15 13.69 -24.17
N SER A 267 1.33 15.01 -24.04
CA SER A 267 2.62 15.66 -24.28
C SER A 267 3.71 15.10 -23.34
N ALA A 268 4.98 15.20 -23.76
CA ALA A 268 6.11 14.81 -22.93
C ALA A 268 6.18 15.65 -21.63
N THR A 269 5.68 16.90 -21.66
CA THR A 269 5.59 17.78 -20.49
C THR A 269 4.52 17.30 -19.50
N SER A 270 3.32 16.93 -19.96
CA SER A 270 2.26 16.39 -19.10
C SER A 270 2.69 15.09 -18.39
N ARG A 271 3.33 14.16 -19.12
CA ARG A 271 3.87 12.91 -18.54
C ARG A 271 4.90 13.17 -17.45
N ARG A 272 5.71 14.21 -17.64
CA ARG A 272 6.72 14.63 -16.66
C ARG A 272 6.10 15.28 -15.43
N LEU A 273 5.08 16.13 -15.60
CA LEU A 273 4.35 16.76 -14.48
C LEU A 273 3.69 15.71 -13.57
N ILE A 274 3.14 14.63 -14.13
CA ILE A 274 2.60 13.51 -13.34
C ILE A 274 3.68 12.87 -12.46
N GLY A 275 4.86 12.59 -13.04
CA GLY A 275 6.00 12.06 -12.31
C GLY A 275 6.56 13.02 -11.25
N ASP A 276 6.52 14.33 -11.53
CA ASP A 276 6.89 15.38 -10.59
C ASP A 276 5.90 15.44 -9.41
N ILE A 277 4.59 15.39 -9.65
CA ILE A 277 3.56 15.35 -8.59
C ILE A 277 3.74 14.10 -7.72
N ALA A 278 3.96 12.93 -8.31
CA ALA A 278 4.22 11.70 -7.56
C ALA A 278 5.49 11.82 -6.68
N SER A 279 6.54 12.45 -7.20
CA SER A 279 7.79 12.70 -6.46
C SER A 279 7.59 13.69 -5.31
N LEU A 280 6.88 14.80 -5.53
CA LEU A 280 6.56 15.79 -4.49
C LEU A 280 5.67 15.19 -3.39
N ARG A 281 4.68 14.36 -3.75
CA ARG A 281 3.86 13.62 -2.77
C ARG A 281 4.70 12.65 -1.95
N ARG A 282 5.65 11.95 -2.57
CA ARG A 282 6.61 11.10 -1.85
C ARG A 282 7.49 11.91 -0.90
N LEU A 283 7.97 13.08 -1.34
CA LEU A 283 8.76 13.99 -0.51
C LEU A 283 7.98 14.48 0.72
N LEU A 284 6.69 14.80 0.56
CA LEU A 284 5.79 15.15 1.66
C LEU A 284 5.62 14.01 2.66
N ARG A 285 5.47 12.76 2.20
CA ARG A 285 5.42 11.58 3.08
C ARG A 285 6.73 11.41 3.87
N ILE A 286 7.87 11.53 3.19
CA ILE A 286 9.19 11.45 3.83
C ILE A 286 9.40 12.57 4.85
N LEU A 287 8.84 13.76 4.63
CA LEU A 287 8.90 14.86 5.60
C LEU A 287 8.23 14.49 6.94
N ILE A 288 7.13 13.73 6.90
CA ILE A 288 6.30 13.39 8.08
C ILE A 288 6.73 12.07 8.75
N GLU A 289 7.17 11.10 7.95
CA GLU A 289 7.54 9.75 8.43
C GLU A 289 9.05 9.57 8.63
N GLY A 290 9.87 10.32 7.90
CA GLY A 290 11.31 10.10 7.77
C GLY A 290 12.19 11.09 8.52
N ASP A 291 13.49 10.80 8.49
CA ASP A 291 14.53 11.63 9.10
C ASP A 291 14.89 12.84 8.24
N ALA A 292 15.37 13.92 8.89
CA ALA A 292 15.81 15.14 8.22
C ALA A 292 16.93 14.89 7.18
N VAL A 293 17.83 13.95 7.46
CA VAL A 293 18.94 13.57 6.56
C VAL A 293 18.42 12.84 5.33
N SER A 294 17.56 11.83 5.52
CA SER A 294 16.94 11.08 4.43
C SER A 294 16.12 12.01 3.52
N PHE A 295 15.35 12.92 4.12
CA PHE A 295 14.63 13.96 3.37
C PHE A 295 15.57 14.81 2.50
N LEU A 296 16.64 15.36 3.09
CA LEU A 296 17.61 16.16 2.35
C LEU A 296 18.29 15.36 1.23
N ASN A 297 18.68 14.10 1.49
CA ASN A 297 19.31 13.24 0.49
C ASN A 297 18.39 12.96 -0.70
N THR A 298 17.10 12.71 -0.44
CA THR A 298 16.12 12.52 -1.52
C THR A 298 15.91 13.81 -2.32
N LEU A 299 15.81 14.96 -1.66
CA LEU A 299 15.69 16.26 -2.32
C LEU A 299 16.93 16.58 -3.17
N GLU A 300 18.14 16.38 -2.63
CA GLU A 300 19.38 16.54 -3.39
C GLU A 300 19.49 15.50 -4.52
N GLY A 301 18.95 14.29 -4.34
CA GLY A 301 18.84 13.27 -5.37
C GLY A 301 17.96 13.72 -6.54
N HIS A 302 16.77 14.25 -6.24
CA HIS A 302 15.89 14.84 -7.26
C HIS A 302 16.57 16.00 -7.99
N ARG A 303 17.30 16.85 -7.26
CA ARG A 303 18.10 17.93 -7.86
C ARG A 303 19.20 17.39 -8.78
N ARG A 304 19.96 16.37 -8.36
CA ARG A 304 21.01 15.75 -9.19
C ARG A 304 20.42 15.13 -10.46
N ALA A 305 19.27 14.46 -10.36
CA ALA A 305 18.56 13.91 -11.51
C ALA A 305 18.10 15.01 -12.48
N ALA A 306 17.54 16.10 -11.95
CA ALA A 306 17.16 17.28 -12.75
C ALA A 306 18.37 17.92 -13.45
N LEU A 307 19.50 18.09 -12.75
CA LEU A 307 20.72 18.65 -13.33
C LEU A 307 21.43 17.71 -14.32
N SER A 308 21.36 16.41 -14.10
CA SER A 308 21.85 15.40 -15.05
C SER A 308 21.03 15.42 -16.34
N SER A 309 19.71 15.64 -16.25
CA SER A 309 18.87 15.86 -17.43
C SER A 309 19.30 17.10 -18.23
N LEU A 310 19.91 18.08 -17.57
CA LEU A 310 20.46 19.30 -18.17
C LEU A 310 21.87 19.11 -18.79
N GLY A 311 22.49 17.93 -18.66
CA GLY A 311 23.83 17.67 -19.21
C GLY A 311 24.99 18.35 -18.46
N VAL A 312 24.76 18.89 -17.26
CA VAL A 312 25.77 19.65 -16.49
C VAL A 312 26.70 18.74 -15.67
N ALA A 313 26.50 17.42 -15.67
CA ALA A 313 27.33 16.47 -14.93
C ALA A 313 28.59 16.04 -15.71
N SER A 314 29.47 16.99 -16.05
CA SER A 314 30.92 16.77 -16.25
C SER A 314 31.60 18.09 -16.65
N THR A 315 31.99 18.91 -15.67
CA THR A 315 32.97 20.00 -15.88
C THR A 315 34.01 20.01 -14.77
N HIS A 316 34.77 18.92 -14.69
CA HIS A 316 36.15 18.94 -14.22
C HIS A 316 37.12 18.72 -15.40
N SER A 317 36.99 19.54 -16.44
CA SER A 317 38.05 19.79 -17.43
C SER A 317 37.61 20.96 -18.31
N GLY A 318 38.39 22.04 -18.31
CA GLY A 318 38.05 23.25 -19.05
C GLY A 318 37.96 23.03 -20.56
N SER A 319 36.96 23.62 -21.21
CA SER A 319 37.17 24.55 -22.32
C SER A 319 35.83 25.20 -22.75
N SER A 320 35.95 26.49 -23.03
CA SER A 320 35.20 27.38 -23.94
C SER A 320 33.89 26.95 -24.62
N SER A 321 32.92 27.88 -24.52
CA SER A 321 32.14 28.47 -25.62
C SER A 321 31.38 27.54 -26.57
N GLY A 322 30.06 27.43 -26.36
CA GLY A 322 29.12 26.84 -27.31
C GLY A 322 27.67 27.20 -27.02
N THR A 323 27.17 28.24 -27.70
CA THR A 323 25.78 28.48 -28.16
C THR A 323 24.60 28.02 -27.27
N ALA A 324 23.87 29.01 -26.74
CA ALA A 324 22.62 28.92 -25.98
C ALA A 324 21.38 28.41 -26.75
N ALA A 325 21.53 27.70 -27.87
CA ALA A 325 20.43 27.33 -28.78
C ALA A 325 20.12 25.82 -28.84
N ALA A 326 20.81 24.97 -28.07
CA ALA A 326 20.54 23.51 -28.01
C ALA A 326 19.73 23.09 -26.76
N LEU A 327 19.05 24.02 -26.09
CA LEU A 327 18.20 23.76 -24.92
C LEU A 327 16.79 23.20 -25.25
N GLY A 328 16.51 22.90 -26.52
CA GLY A 328 15.15 22.64 -27.01
C GLY A 328 14.52 21.28 -26.68
N SER A 329 15.17 20.35 -25.96
CA SER A 329 14.57 19.02 -25.74
C SER A 329 15.09 18.26 -24.51
N ARG A 330 15.51 18.97 -23.45
CA ARG A 330 15.87 18.35 -22.17
C ARG A 330 15.42 19.22 -21.02
N ALA A 331 14.13 19.17 -20.76
CA ALA A 331 13.46 20.06 -19.83
C ALA A 331 13.95 19.81 -18.39
N CYS A 332 14.32 20.86 -17.68
CA CYS A 332 14.32 20.87 -16.21
C CYS A 332 12.88 20.76 -15.69
N PRO A 333 12.63 20.27 -14.47
CA PRO A 333 11.31 20.37 -13.88
C PRO A 333 11.00 21.85 -13.69
N SER A 334 9.90 22.32 -14.28
CA SER A 334 9.43 23.71 -14.19
C SER A 334 9.38 24.20 -12.74
N TRP A 335 9.00 23.29 -11.83
CA TRP A 335 8.91 23.53 -10.40
C TRP A 335 10.25 23.78 -9.69
N PHE A 336 11.40 23.35 -10.25
CA PHE A 336 12.73 23.61 -9.68
C PHE A 336 13.25 25.03 -9.97
N VAL A 337 12.62 25.75 -10.90
CA VAL A 337 12.95 27.16 -11.22
C VAL A 337 12.13 28.12 -10.35
N MET A 338 11.17 27.61 -9.57
CA MET A 338 10.31 28.44 -8.73
C MET A 338 11.03 28.88 -7.46
N ASP A 339 10.79 30.10 -6.99
CA ASP A 339 11.33 30.61 -5.72
C ASP A 339 11.00 29.68 -4.52
N GLN A 340 9.85 28.98 -4.58
CA GLN A 340 9.48 28.01 -3.55
C GLN A 340 10.42 26.81 -3.45
N SER A 341 11.10 26.40 -4.53
CA SER A 341 12.10 25.31 -4.46
C SER A 341 13.39 25.75 -3.79
N ASP A 342 13.80 27.01 -3.94
CA ASP A 342 14.98 27.57 -3.26
C ASP A 342 14.73 27.77 -1.76
N ARG A 343 13.53 28.23 -1.42
CA ARG A 343 13.05 28.29 -0.02
C ARG A 343 13.01 26.90 0.61
N LEU A 344 12.49 25.90 -0.10
CA LEU A 344 12.46 24.51 0.35
C LEU A 344 13.89 23.97 0.59
N LEU A 345 14.82 24.22 -0.32
CA LEU A 345 16.20 23.76 -0.19
C LEU A 345 16.91 24.43 0.99
N THR A 346 16.69 25.73 1.20
CA THR A 346 17.27 26.48 2.32
C THR A 346 16.73 25.97 3.65
N ALA A 347 15.42 25.77 3.75
CA ALA A 347 14.79 25.18 4.93
C ALA A 347 15.28 23.75 5.18
N ALA A 348 15.37 22.91 4.15
CA ALA A 348 15.87 21.55 4.26
C ALA A 348 17.33 21.50 4.75
N ARG A 349 18.20 22.39 4.24
CA ARG A 349 19.58 22.52 4.69
C ARG A 349 19.66 22.98 6.14
N GLY A 350 18.82 23.94 6.55
CA GLY A 350 18.74 24.43 7.92
C GLY A 350 18.37 23.36 8.96
N ARG A 351 17.73 22.26 8.54
CA ARG A 351 17.38 21.11 9.41
C ARG A 351 18.56 20.18 9.71
N VAL A 352 19.61 20.23 8.90
CA VAL A 352 20.76 19.31 8.98
C VAL A 352 22.04 20.06 9.33
N TYR A 353 22.20 21.28 8.80
CA TYR A 353 23.39 22.09 8.94
C TYR A 353 23.10 23.38 9.71
N SER A 354 23.94 23.70 10.69
CA SER A 354 23.94 25.03 11.32
C SER A 354 24.61 26.06 10.40
N ASN A 355 25.75 25.72 9.80
CA ASN A 355 26.39 26.48 8.72
C ASN A 355 26.67 25.54 7.54
N PHE A 356 26.12 25.84 6.37
CA PHE A 356 26.36 25.04 5.16
C PHE A 356 27.82 25.12 4.69
N THR A 357 28.49 26.25 4.92
CA THR A 357 29.90 26.49 4.55
C THR A 357 30.87 25.69 5.42
N ASP A 358 30.57 25.57 6.72
CA ASP A 358 31.48 24.98 7.71
C ASP A 358 31.15 23.50 8.00
N LYS A 359 30.13 22.95 7.32
CA LYS A 359 29.60 21.57 7.50
C LYS A 359 29.33 21.20 8.97
N THR A 360 28.99 22.17 9.82
CA THR A 360 28.63 21.89 11.21
C THR A 360 27.24 21.24 11.26
N LEU A 361 27.19 20.00 11.73
CA LEU A 361 26.00 19.16 11.73
C LEU A 361 25.14 19.42 12.99
N ARG A 362 23.95 19.98 12.78
CA ARG A 362 22.90 20.04 13.81
C ARG A 362 21.66 19.39 13.23
N VAL A 363 21.59 18.07 13.35
CA VAL A 363 20.44 17.29 12.89
C VAL A 363 19.26 17.56 13.82
N GLU A 364 18.22 18.15 13.26
CA GLU A 364 16.91 18.28 13.89
C GLU A 364 16.32 16.88 14.14
N LEU A 365 15.81 16.67 15.36
CA LEU A 365 15.07 15.47 15.73
C LEU A 365 13.58 15.71 15.50
N HIS A 366 12.87 14.69 15.01
CA HIS A 366 11.43 14.78 14.80
C HIS A 366 10.68 14.96 16.15
N PRO A 367 9.72 15.91 16.28
CA PRO A 367 9.05 16.20 17.55
C PRO A 367 8.24 15.01 18.13
N LYS A 368 7.79 14.08 17.28
CA LYS A 368 7.20 12.79 17.68
C LYS A 368 8.08 11.98 18.65
N TRP A 369 9.41 12.05 18.51
CA TRP A 369 10.33 11.31 19.38
C TRP A 369 10.20 11.76 20.83
N ASP A 370 10.19 13.07 21.05
CA ASP A 370 10.09 13.65 22.38
C ASP A 370 8.69 13.36 22.98
N ALA A 371 7.62 13.49 22.18
CA ALA A 371 6.27 13.14 22.61
C ALA A 371 6.14 11.65 23.03
N ILE A 372 6.74 10.73 22.29
CA ILE A 372 6.75 9.30 22.67
C ILE A 372 7.49 9.10 23.99
N THR A 373 8.61 9.80 24.23
CA THR A 373 9.29 9.69 25.53
C THR A 373 8.47 10.21 26.68
N ASP A 374 7.71 11.28 26.47
CA ASP A 374 6.86 11.87 27.51
C ASP A 374 5.73 10.89 27.87
N ILE A 375 5.07 10.29 26.86
CA ILE A 375 4.02 9.28 27.05
C ILE A 375 4.58 8.04 27.76
N LEU A 376 5.75 7.53 27.34
CA LEU A 376 6.35 6.36 27.99
C LEU A 376 6.73 6.64 29.44
N ARG A 377 7.24 7.85 29.74
CA ARG A 377 7.51 8.25 31.13
C ARG A 377 6.22 8.34 31.96
N GLU A 378 5.14 8.85 31.38
CA GLU A 378 3.84 8.90 32.05
C GLU A 378 3.31 7.49 32.37
N ILE A 379 3.39 6.56 31.41
CA ILE A 379 2.97 5.16 31.60
C ILE A 379 3.82 4.49 32.69
N CYS A 380 5.16 4.60 32.64
CA CYS A 380 6.03 4.03 33.65
C CYS A 380 5.75 4.60 35.06
N ASN A 381 5.47 5.91 35.16
CA ASN A 381 5.12 6.55 36.43
C ASN A 381 3.73 6.11 36.94
N ALA A 382 2.80 5.78 36.05
CA ALA A 382 1.48 5.26 36.42
C ALA A 382 1.58 3.82 36.93
N GLU A 383 2.35 2.96 36.27
CA GLU A 383 2.59 1.58 36.70
C GLU A 383 3.29 1.50 38.06
N GLN A 384 4.20 2.44 38.36
CA GLN A 384 4.87 2.50 39.66
C GLN A 384 3.94 2.90 40.82
N LYS A 385 2.82 3.57 40.54
CA LYS A 385 1.83 3.97 41.55
C LYS A 385 0.80 2.88 41.81
N ASP A 386 0.48 2.07 40.80
CA ASP A 386 -0.46 0.95 40.89
C ASP A 386 0.30 -0.37 41.14
N HIS A 387 0.78 -0.59 42.37
CA HIS A 387 1.54 -1.80 42.75
C HIS A 387 0.81 -3.15 42.53
N ASP A 388 -0.51 -3.13 42.27
CA ASP A 388 -1.36 -4.32 42.05
C ASP A 388 -1.64 -4.66 40.57
N ARG A 389 -1.26 -3.80 39.60
CA ARG A 389 -1.45 -4.12 38.17
C ARG A 389 -0.31 -5.01 37.67
N GLN A 390 -0.67 -6.16 37.09
CA GLN A 390 0.27 -6.99 36.32
C GLN A 390 1.02 -6.11 35.32
N GLN A 391 2.33 -6.32 35.17
CA GLN A 391 3.20 -5.55 34.26
C GLN A 391 2.53 -5.42 32.89
N GLY A 392 2.14 -4.20 32.53
CA GLY A 392 1.49 -3.93 31.26
C GLY A 392 2.52 -4.08 30.15
N THR A 393 2.25 -4.96 29.17
CA THR A 393 3.08 -5.00 27.97
C THR A 393 2.68 -3.84 27.06
N VAL A 394 3.57 -2.85 26.91
CA VAL A 394 3.38 -1.75 25.97
C VAL A 394 3.82 -2.18 24.57
N LEU A 395 2.88 -2.22 23.63
CA LEU A 395 3.14 -2.52 22.22
C LEU A 395 3.11 -1.22 21.39
N ILE A 396 4.26 -0.79 20.87
CA ILE A 396 4.35 0.36 19.96
C ILE A 396 4.27 -0.14 18.52
N LEU A 397 3.25 0.30 17.78
CA LEU A 397 3.07 -0.03 16.37
C LEU A 397 3.67 1.06 15.49
N VAL A 398 4.42 0.66 14.47
CA VAL A 398 5.10 1.55 13.52
C VAL A 398 4.86 1.05 12.09
N GLY A 399 4.68 1.98 11.14
CA GLY A 399 4.33 1.62 9.76
C GLY A 399 5.46 0.96 8.96
N HIS A 400 6.72 1.30 9.22
CA HIS A 400 7.89 0.76 8.50
C HIS A 400 8.89 0.10 9.45
N GLU A 401 9.52 -0.99 8.99
CA GLU A 401 10.55 -1.69 9.76
C GLU A 401 11.79 -0.81 10.01
N SER A 402 12.15 0.05 9.04
CA SER A 402 13.24 1.02 9.20
C SER A 402 12.99 1.97 10.38
N SER A 403 11.78 2.51 10.47
CA SER A 403 11.34 3.37 11.57
C SER A 403 11.34 2.63 12.91
N ALA A 404 10.96 1.35 12.93
CA ALA A 404 11.03 0.52 14.14
C ALA A 404 12.48 0.33 14.62
N ARG A 405 13.44 0.06 13.71
CA ARG A 405 14.87 -0.05 14.05
C ARG A 405 15.45 1.27 14.55
N THR A 406 15.07 2.39 13.94
CA THR A 406 15.46 3.73 14.41
C THR A 406 14.89 4.00 15.81
N LEU A 407 13.65 3.55 16.07
CA LEU A 407 12.99 3.73 17.36
C LEU A 407 13.61 2.90 18.47
N GLU A 408 13.91 1.64 18.18
CA GLU A 408 14.64 0.78 19.10
C GLU A 408 15.99 1.40 19.48
N ARG A 409 16.72 1.97 18.52
CA ARG A 409 17.99 2.66 18.79
C ARG A 409 17.79 3.92 19.64
N TYR A 410 16.71 4.67 19.40
CA TYR A 410 16.38 5.88 20.14
C TYR A 410 16.14 5.57 21.61
N LEU A 411 15.30 4.57 21.88
CA LEU A 411 14.96 4.16 23.24
C LEU A 411 16.16 3.54 23.98
N ARG A 412 17.01 2.76 23.29
CA ARG A 412 18.17 2.11 23.93
C ARG A 412 19.36 3.04 24.19
N ARG A 413 19.64 3.98 23.28
CA ARG A 413 20.93 4.73 23.26
C ARG A 413 20.76 6.25 23.39
N GLY A 414 19.52 6.75 23.42
CA GLY A 414 19.21 8.17 23.59
C GLY A 414 19.51 9.06 22.39
N THR A 415 19.14 10.34 22.52
CA THR A 415 19.11 11.35 21.44
C THR A 415 20.47 11.60 20.77
N HIS A 416 21.57 11.56 21.53
CA HIS A 416 22.91 11.83 21.01
C HIS A 416 23.45 10.74 20.08
N SER A 417 23.10 9.49 20.35
CA SER A 417 23.52 8.35 19.53
C SER A 417 22.90 8.38 18.13
N ILE A 418 21.65 8.85 18.04
CA ILE A 418 20.92 8.97 16.78
C ILE A 418 21.42 10.14 15.98
N ARG A 419 21.66 11.29 16.60
CA ARG A 419 22.27 12.43 15.88
C ARG A 419 23.59 12.03 15.23
N ARG A 420 24.40 11.23 15.94
CA ARG A 420 25.63 10.65 15.40
C ARG A 420 25.35 9.63 14.29
N PHE A 421 24.42 8.70 14.48
CA PHE A 421 24.07 7.71 13.46
C PHE A 421 23.55 8.34 12.15
N LEU A 422 22.66 9.33 12.26
CA LEU A 422 22.11 10.06 11.12
C LEU A 422 23.18 10.89 10.39
N ALA A 423 24.17 11.42 11.12
CA ALA A 423 25.34 12.06 10.51
C ALA A 423 26.21 11.05 9.72
N HIS A 424 26.47 9.86 10.28
CA HIS A 424 27.34 8.86 9.65
C HIS A 424 26.68 8.16 8.45
N SER A 425 25.34 8.05 8.44
CA SER A 425 24.61 7.49 7.30
C SER A 425 24.74 8.33 6.02
N ARG A 426 25.17 9.60 6.13
CA ARG A 426 25.43 10.45 4.98
C ARG A 426 26.84 10.25 4.41
N ASP A 427 27.81 9.98 5.29
CA ASP A 427 29.20 9.74 4.87
C ASP A 427 29.35 8.38 4.16
N SER A 428 28.59 7.36 4.57
CA SER A 428 28.59 6.05 3.91
C SER A 428 28.09 6.10 2.45
N ASP A 429 27.16 7.00 2.12
CA ASP A 429 26.71 7.19 0.73
C ASP A 429 27.73 7.99 -0.11
N SER A 430 28.67 8.70 0.53
CA SER A 430 29.75 9.43 -0.14
C SER A 430 31.01 8.58 -0.35
N GLU A 431 31.26 7.58 0.50
CA GLU A 431 32.41 6.67 0.38
C GLU A 431 32.13 5.46 -0.54
N ALA A 432 30.86 5.12 -0.80
CA ALA A 432 30.47 4.00 -1.65
C ALA A 432 30.85 4.14 -3.14
N SER A 433 31.36 5.30 -3.59
CA SER A 433 31.85 5.50 -4.97
C SER A 433 33.35 5.31 -5.17
N THR A 434 34.10 4.79 -4.18
CA THR A 434 35.55 4.57 -4.32
C THR A 434 35.98 3.14 -4.00
N LYS A 435 36.02 2.35 -5.09
CA LYS A 435 36.76 1.08 -5.33
C LYS A 435 36.23 -0.20 -4.65
N PRO A 436 35.97 -1.27 -5.42
CA PRO A 436 35.90 -2.62 -4.87
C PRO A 436 37.32 -3.11 -4.54
N CYS A 437 37.58 -3.45 -3.27
CA CYS A 437 38.75 -4.23 -2.91
C CYS A 437 38.58 -5.68 -3.40
N PRO A 438 39.59 -6.28 -4.06
CA PRO A 438 39.52 -7.68 -4.46
C PRO A 438 39.64 -8.60 -3.24
N SER A 439 38.67 -9.50 -3.10
CA SER A 439 38.69 -10.60 -2.16
C SER A 439 39.87 -11.52 -2.42
N LYS A 440 40.68 -11.77 -1.38
CA LYS A 440 41.63 -12.89 -1.32
C LYS A 440 40.85 -14.21 -1.41
N THR A 441 41.00 -14.95 -2.50
CA THR A 441 40.54 -16.34 -2.58
C THR A 441 41.70 -17.27 -2.25
N SER A 442 41.55 -17.97 -1.15
CA SER A 442 42.39 -19.07 -0.70
C SER A 442 42.11 -20.36 -1.48
N ARG A 443 43.19 -21.16 -1.63
CA ARG A 443 43.27 -22.61 -1.94
C ARG A 443 43.20 -23.01 -3.41
N LEU A 444 44.29 -23.61 -3.89
CA LEU A 444 44.26 -24.91 -4.60
C LEU A 444 45.54 -25.71 -4.26
N ILE A 445 45.31 -27.02 -4.17
CA ILE A 445 46.14 -28.13 -3.68
C ILE A 445 47.14 -28.57 -4.77
N PRO A 446 48.35 -29.08 -4.45
CA PRO A 446 49.22 -29.71 -5.44
C PRO A 446 48.78 -31.16 -5.70
N GLN A 447 48.69 -31.51 -7.00
CA GLN A 447 48.47 -32.87 -7.48
C GLN A 447 49.76 -33.71 -7.38
N GLU A 448 49.60 -34.95 -6.89
CA GLU A 448 49.95 -36.14 -7.67
C GLU A 448 48.68 -36.97 -7.87
#